data_AF-A0A845MAH5-F1
#
_entry.id   AF-A0A845MAH5-F1
#
_cell.length_a   1.000
_cell.length_b   1.000
_cell.length_c   1.000
_cell.angle_alpha   90.00
_cell.angle_beta   90.00
_cell.angle_gamma   90.00
#
_symmetry.space_group_name_H-M   'P 1'
#
loop_
_entity.id
_entity.type
_entity.pdbx_description
1 polymer ?
#
loop_
_entity_poly.entity_id
_entity_poly.type
_entity_poly.pdbx_seq_one_letter_code
_entity_poly.pdbx_strand_id
1 'polypeptide(L)'
;MIPDYQSLMRPVLECARNEPRKISDVVEEISDRLELSEEERQKMLPSGRQTTIANRVHWARSYMKQAGLVRNIRRGWYELTDRGMSVLDDPTISLDSKYLEKFDEFQEFKSRGKESDEGTAAQVESEIPANTPDENLQAAHKKLEAALAANLLDYVRSASPLFFENLIVDLLIAMGYGGTSEDAGRALGQSGDNGVDGVIDQDPLGVDQIYLQAKRYGPANSVGPGDIRDFYGALSIKKATKGIFVTTSHFTGSAEQTAKDLGSRIVLIDGPQLAKLMIKYNIGCRDKDVLHIKQIDEGYFDEAAD
;
A
#
# COMPACT_ATOMS: atom_id res chain seq x y z
N MET A 1 -11.37 16.85 5.22
CA MET A 1 -10.16 16.08 5.60
C MET A 1 -10.55 15.13 6.72
N ILE A 2 -10.23 13.84 6.62
CA ILE A 2 -10.56 12.85 7.64
C ILE A 2 -9.79 13.15 8.95
N PRO A 3 -10.46 13.42 10.09
CA PRO A 3 -9.81 13.70 11.37
C PRO A 3 -8.99 12.52 11.89
N ASP A 4 -8.02 12.78 12.77
CA ASP A 4 -7.29 11.73 13.49
C ASP A 4 -8.19 10.98 14.50
N TYR A 5 -7.72 9.82 14.98
CA TYR A 5 -8.52 8.97 15.87
C TYR A 5 -8.77 9.60 17.26
N GLN A 6 -7.92 10.52 17.74
CA GLN A 6 -8.09 11.17 19.04
C GLN A 6 -9.19 12.23 18.95
N SER A 7 -9.18 13.03 17.88
CA SER A 7 -10.23 13.99 17.53
C SER A 7 -11.60 13.31 17.37
N LEU A 8 -11.63 12.03 16.97
CA LEU A 8 -12.86 11.23 16.87
C LEU A 8 -13.32 10.62 18.20
N MET A 9 -12.53 10.63 19.28
CA MET A 9 -12.92 10.01 20.56
C MET A 9 -14.20 10.63 21.12
N ARG A 10 -14.28 11.96 21.20
CA ARG A 10 -15.48 12.64 21.72
C ARG A 10 -16.72 12.41 20.83
N PRO A 11 -16.67 12.60 19.51
CA PRO A 11 -17.79 12.26 18.61
C PRO A 11 -18.26 10.81 18.75
N VAL A 12 -17.34 9.84 18.82
CA VAL A 12 -17.68 8.42 19.02
C VAL A 12 -18.38 8.22 20.37
N LEU A 13 -17.88 8.84 21.44
CA LEU A 13 -18.50 8.76 22.76
C LEU A 13 -19.92 9.37 22.77
N GLU A 14 -20.13 10.48 22.07
CA GLU A 14 -21.44 11.16 21.97
C GLU A 14 -22.50 10.28 21.30
N CYS A 15 -22.14 9.52 20.27
CA CYS A 15 -23.10 8.67 19.53
C CYS A 15 -23.79 7.64 20.44
N ALA A 16 -23.14 7.17 21.50
CA ALA A 16 -23.66 6.16 22.41
C ALA A 16 -24.25 6.73 23.72
N ARG A 17 -24.50 8.05 23.80
CA ARG A 17 -25.03 8.70 25.02
C ARG A 17 -26.35 8.12 25.52
N ASN A 18 -27.26 7.82 24.61
CA ASN A 18 -28.64 7.46 24.96
C ASN A 18 -28.91 5.95 24.90
N GLU A 19 -28.19 5.23 24.05
CA GLU A 19 -28.41 3.81 23.82
C GLU A 19 -27.12 3.13 23.33
N PRO A 20 -27.00 1.80 23.52
CA PRO A 20 -25.97 1.02 22.87
C PRO A 20 -25.95 1.24 21.36
N ARG A 21 -24.75 1.34 20.76
CA ARG A 21 -24.59 1.57 19.32
C ARG A 21 -23.73 0.50 18.67
N LYS A 22 -24.04 0.18 17.42
CA LYS A 22 -23.18 -0.61 16.55
C LYS A 22 -22.13 0.28 15.92
N ILE A 23 -20.86 -0.14 15.97
CA ILE A 23 -19.73 0.66 15.50
C ILE A 23 -19.79 0.98 14.01
N SER A 24 -20.36 0.10 13.19
CA SER A 24 -20.58 0.36 11.76
C SER A 24 -21.49 1.57 11.53
N ASP A 25 -22.54 1.68 12.35
CA ASP A 25 -23.56 2.72 12.19
C ASP A 25 -23.00 4.06 12.70
N VAL A 26 -22.12 4.00 13.70
CA VAL A 26 -21.37 5.15 14.21
C VAL A 26 -20.36 5.68 13.18
N VAL A 27 -19.74 4.81 12.38
CA VAL A 27 -18.86 5.25 11.27
C VAL A 27 -19.64 6.08 10.26
N GLU A 28 -20.84 5.64 9.88
CA GLU A 28 -21.71 6.38 8.95
C GLU A 28 -22.18 7.71 9.56
N GLU A 29 -22.70 7.68 10.79
CA GLU A 29 -23.17 8.89 11.49
C GLU A 29 -22.06 9.94 11.65
N ILE A 30 -20.84 9.51 12.00
CA ILE A 30 -19.69 10.42 12.11
C ILE A 30 -19.30 10.96 10.73
N SER A 31 -19.35 10.14 9.70
CA SER A 31 -19.05 10.57 8.33
C SER A 31 -20.06 11.61 7.82
N ASP A 32 -21.33 11.45 8.18
CA ASP A 32 -22.39 12.42 7.89
C ASP A 32 -22.19 13.71 8.69
N ARG A 33 -21.94 13.60 10.00
CA ARG A 33 -21.74 14.76 10.89
C ARG A 33 -20.51 15.60 10.52
N LEU A 34 -19.48 14.97 9.97
CA LEU A 34 -18.26 15.63 9.50
C LEU A 34 -18.34 16.10 8.04
N GLU A 35 -19.47 15.89 7.37
CA GLU A 35 -19.69 16.24 5.96
C GLU A 35 -18.58 15.69 5.04
N LEU A 36 -18.13 14.45 5.30
CA LEU A 36 -17.07 13.83 4.49
C LEU A 36 -17.53 13.62 3.05
N SER A 37 -16.68 13.99 2.10
CA SER A 37 -16.94 13.74 0.68
C SER A 37 -16.92 12.25 0.36
N GLU A 38 -17.50 11.85 -0.78
CA GLU A 38 -17.50 10.45 -1.21
C GLU A 38 -16.07 9.90 -1.35
N GLU A 39 -15.14 10.71 -1.85
CA GLU A 39 -13.72 10.34 -1.93
C GLU A 39 -13.09 10.09 -0.56
N GLU A 40 -13.48 10.87 0.45
CA GLU A 40 -12.98 10.72 1.82
C GLU A 40 -13.57 9.49 2.51
N ARG A 41 -14.87 9.21 2.29
CA ARG A 41 -15.53 8.00 2.79
C ARG A 41 -14.94 6.73 2.20
N GLN A 42 -14.64 6.75 0.89
CA GLN A 42 -14.06 5.63 0.16
C GLN A 42 -12.53 5.53 0.28
N LYS A 43 -11.87 6.47 0.97
CA LYS A 43 -10.42 6.44 1.15
C LYS A 43 -10.01 5.20 1.92
N MET A 44 -9.40 4.25 1.23
CA MET A 44 -8.92 2.99 1.82
C MET A 44 -7.58 3.20 2.53
N LEU A 45 -7.36 2.42 3.59
CA LEU A 45 -6.00 2.18 4.09
C LEU A 45 -5.15 1.56 2.96
N PRO A 46 -3.83 1.79 2.95
CA PRO A 46 -2.89 1.09 2.06
C PRO A 46 -3.05 -0.43 2.01
N SER A 47 -3.55 -1.06 3.08
CA SER A 47 -3.86 -2.50 3.13
C SER A 47 -5.05 -2.93 2.27
N GLY A 48 -5.91 -1.99 1.86
CA GLY A 48 -7.09 -2.25 1.02
C GLY A 48 -8.25 -2.97 1.73
N ARG A 49 -8.18 -3.20 3.05
CA ARG A 49 -9.20 -3.99 3.79
C ARG A 49 -10.28 -3.15 4.46
N GLN A 50 -9.97 -1.91 4.82
CA GLN A 50 -10.87 -1.02 5.57
C GLN A 50 -10.62 0.45 5.16
N THR A 51 -11.66 1.29 5.24
CA THR A 51 -11.55 2.73 5.01
C THR A 51 -10.81 3.40 6.17
N THR A 52 -10.14 4.52 5.88
CA THR A 52 -9.38 5.28 6.90
C THR A 52 -10.29 5.77 8.02
N ILE A 53 -11.49 6.27 7.71
CA ILE A 53 -12.45 6.74 8.72
C ILE A 53 -12.92 5.58 9.62
N ALA A 54 -13.26 4.43 9.03
CA ALA A 54 -13.69 3.27 9.80
C ALA A 54 -12.56 2.81 10.75
N ASN A 55 -11.32 2.70 10.28
CA ASN A 55 -10.19 2.31 11.13
C ASN A 55 -10.02 3.26 12.32
N ARG A 56 -10.02 4.57 12.07
CA ARG A 56 -9.82 5.58 13.12
C ARG A 56 -10.96 5.59 14.15
N VAL A 57 -12.21 5.41 13.73
CA VAL A 57 -13.36 5.24 14.64
C VAL A 57 -13.22 3.98 15.50
N HIS A 58 -12.78 2.86 14.92
CA HIS A 58 -12.56 1.61 15.67
C HIS A 58 -11.45 1.77 16.72
N TRP A 59 -10.37 2.48 16.40
CA TRP A 59 -9.29 2.79 17.34
C TRP A 59 -9.73 3.73 18.46
N ALA A 60 -10.47 4.79 18.13
CA ALA A 60 -11.04 5.70 19.11
C ALA A 60 -11.86 4.93 20.16
N ARG A 61 -12.78 4.06 19.71
CA ARG A 61 -13.54 3.16 20.59
C ARG A 61 -12.64 2.23 21.40
N SER A 62 -11.66 1.60 20.75
CA SER A 62 -10.75 0.64 21.40
C SER A 62 -9.98 1.29 22.56
N TYR A 63 -9.41 2.47 22.35
CA TYR A 63 -8.68 3.21 23.37
C TYR A 63 -9.57 3.65 24.52
N MET A 64 -10.78 4.17 24.21
CA MET A 64 -11.76 4.51 25.23
C MET A 64 -12.22 3.28 26.04
N LYS A 65 -12.29 2.09 25.42
CA LYS A 65 -12.57 0.83 26.11
C LYS A 65 -11.46 0.49 27.10
N GLN A 66 -10.20 0.59 26.68
CA GLN A 66 -9.05 0.32 27.57
C GLN A 66 -8.99 1.31 28.75
N ALA A 67 -9.48 2.53 28.57
CA ALA A 67 -9.62 3.53 29.62
C ALA A 67 -10.91 3.41 30.46
N GLY A 68 -11.76 2.42 30.18
CA GLY A 68 -13.01 2.16 30.91
C GLY A 68 -14.14 3.15 30.66
N LEU A 69 -14.07 3.97 29.61
CA LEU A 69 -15.13 4.93 29.23
C LEU A 69 -16.30 4.25 28.49
N VAL A 70 -16.01 3.17 27.76
CA VAL A 70 -17.01 2.37 27.04
C VAL A 70 -16.79 0.89 27.31
N ARG A 71 -17.84 0.08 27.18
CA ARG A 71 -17.75 -1.37 27.25
C ARG A 71 -18.44 -2.03 26.05
N ASN A 72 -17.95 -3.20 25.67
CA ASN A 72 -18.59 -4.00 24.63
C ASN A 72 -19.78 -4.77 25.23
N ILE A 73 -20.86 -4.87 24.48
CA ILE A 73 -22.04 -5.67 24.88
C ILE A 73 -22.10 -6.98 24.10
N ARG A 74 -22.02 -6.87 22.77
CA ARG A 74 -22.07 -7.97 21.81
C ARG A 74 -21.30 -7.57 20.55
N ARG A 75 -21.20 -8.46 19.57
CA ARG A 75 -20.41 -8.26 18.35
C ARG A 75 -20.65 -6.90 17.67
N GLY A 76 -19.61 -6.06 17.61
CA GLY A 76 -19.68 -4.73 17.03
C GLY A 76 -20.52 -3.70 17.80
N TRP A 77 -21.10 -4.03 18.96
CA TRP A 77 -21.91 -3.12 19.79
C TRP A 77 -21.15 -2.68 21.04
N TYR A 78 -21.32 -1.41 21.42
CA TYR A 78 -20.77 -0.83 22.64
C TYR A 78 -21.74 0.14 23.31
N GLU A 79 -21.52 0.41 24.59
CA GLU A 79 -22.23 1.42 25.38
C GLU A 79 -21.27 2.17 26.31
N LEU A 80 -21.72 3.32 26.83
CA LEU A 80 -20.99 4.10 27.81
C LEU A 80 -21.04 3.43 29.19
N THR A 81 -19.96 3.61 29.94
CA THR A 81 -19.94 3.36 31.39
C THR A 81 -20.31 4.64 32.15
N ASP A 82 -20.52 4.54 33.46
CA ASP A 82 -20.72 5.73 34.32
C ASP A 82 -19.57 6.74 34.20
N ARG A 83 -18.34 6.22 34.00
CA ARG A 83 -17.13 7.02 33.73
C ARG A 83 -17.24 7.73 32.38
N GLY A 84 -17.65 7.02 31.32
CA GLY A 84 -17.87 7.60 30.00
C GLY A 84 -18.93 8.70 30.01
N MET A 85 -20.03 8.51 30.75
CA MET A 85 -21.08 9.51 30.89
C MET A 85 -20.57 10.77 31.60
N SER A 86 -19.82 10.60 32.70
CA SER A 86 -19.22 11.71 33.44
C SER A 86 -18.25 12.55 32.60
N VAL A 87 -17.45 11.89 31.75
CA VAL A 87 -16.54 12.58 30.81
C VAL A 87 -17.32 13.34 29.74
N LEU A 88 -18.46 12.79 29.29
CA LEU A 88 -19.27 13.42 28.27
C LEU A 88 -20.02 14.67 28.78
N ASP A 89 -20.48 14.61 30.03
CA ASP A 89 -21.21 15.69 30.70
C ASP A 89 -20.34 16.93 31.01
N ASP A 90 -19.01 16.78 31.04
CA ASP A 90 -18.07 17.89 31.15
C ASP A 90 -17.52 18.30 29.77
N PRO A 91 -18.01 19.41 29.19
CA PRO A 91 -17.56 19.88 27.88
C PRO A 91 -16.15 20.48 27.89
N THR A 92 -15.56 20.72 29.06
CA THR A 92 -14.20 21.29 29.20
C THR A 92 -13.10 20.25 29.00
N ILE A 93 -13.47 18.96 29.02
CA ILE A 93 -12.53 17.86 28.84
C ILE A 93 -12.15 17.70 27.36
N SER A 94 -10.87 17.95 27.06
CA SER A 94 -10.24 17.48 25.83
C SER A 94 -10.03 15.97 25.93
N LEU A 95 -10.84 15.19 25.20
CA LEU A 95 -10.74 13.74 25.20
C LEU A 95 -9.70 13.30 24.17
N ASP A 96 -8.48 13.11 24.64
CA ASP A 96 -7.33 12.65 23.86
C ASP A 96 -6.55 11.56 24.64
N SER A 97 -5.49 11.00 24.04
CA SER A 97 -4.69 9.95 24.69
C SER A 97 -4.03 10.43 25.98
N LYS A 98 -3.74 11.72 26.12
CA LYS A 98 -3.15 12.31 27.34
C LYS A 98 -4.18 12.41 28.45
N TYR A 99 -5.45 12.65 28.12
CA TYR A 99 -6.53 12.54 29.08
C TYR A 99 -6.75 11.09 29.53
N LEU A 100 -6.74 10.14 28.60
CA LEU A 100 -6.91 8.71 28.93
C LEU A 100 -5.80 8.17 29.85
N GLU A 101 -4.60 8.74 29.78
CA GLU A 101 -3.46 8.44 30.68
C GLU A 101 -3.74 8.72 32.16
N LYS A 102 -4.82 9.40 32.52
CA LYS A 102 -5.22 9.58 33.92
C LYS A 102 -5.83 8.32 34.55
N PHE A 103 -6.18 7.32 33.74
CA PHE A 103 -6.82 6.10 34.21
C PHE A 103 -5.80 4.96 34.31
N ASP A 104 -5.77 4.29 35.46
CA ASP A 104 -4.82 3.21 35.76
C ASP A 104 -4.89 2.08 34.71
N GLU A 105 -6.11 1.74 34.26
CA GLU A 105 -6.32 0.67 33.28
C GLU A 105 -5.70 1.00 31.92
N PHE A 106 -5.71 2.28 31.52
CA PHE A 106 -5.11 2.74 30.27
C PHE A 106 -3.58 2.81 30.35
N GLN A 107 -3.04 3.19 31.52
CA GLN A 107 -1.60 3.15 31.77
C GLN A 107 -1.08 1.71 31.75
N GLU A 108 -1.81 0.77 32.34
CA GLU A 108 -1.48 -0.65 32.29
C GLU A 108 -1.53 -1.21 30.86
N PHE A 109 -2.51 -0.80 30.06
CA PHE A 109 -2.57 -1.15 28.64
C PHE A 109 -1.34 -0.64 27.86
N LYS A 110 -0.89 0.60 28.12
CA LYS A 110 0.31 1.16 27.49
C LYS A 110 1.61 0.49 27.97
N SER A 111 1.72 0.15 29.25
CA SER A 111 2.93 -0.49 29.79
C SER A 111 3.11 -1.91 29.28
N ARG A 112 2.02 -2.68 29.13
CA ARG A 112 2.03 -4.01 28.50
C ARG A 112 2.56 -3.99 27.06
N GLY A 113 2.48 -2.85 26.37
CA GLY A 113 3.07 -2.65 25.04
C GLY A 113 4.53 -2.16 25.05
N LYS A 114 5.06 -1.69 26.19
CA LYS A 114 6.41 -1.12 26.34
C LYS A 114 7.43 -2.07 26.95
N GLU A 115 7.02 -3.18 27.57
CA GLU A 115 7.92 -4.13 28.26
C GLU A 115 8.94 -4.84 27.35
N SER A 116 8.94 -4.59 26.03
CA SER A 116 9.95 -5.12 25.11
C SER A 116 11.08 -4.16 24.76
N ASP A 117 11.12 -2.94 25.29
CA ASP A 117 12.11 -1.92 24.89
C ASP A 117 12.81 -1.27 26.10
N GLU A 118 13.67 -2.05 26.76
CA GLU A 118 14.69 -1.50 27.65
C GLU A 118 15.80 -0.84 26.81
N GLY A 119 15.66 0.46 26.54
CA GLY A 119 16.75 1.23 25.96
C GLY A 119 16.38 2.61 25.47
N THR A 120 16.66 3.62 26.29
CA THR A 120 16.67 5.06 25.97
C THR A 120 15.35 5.79 26.22
N ALA A 121 15.14 6.15 27.49
CA ALA A 121 14.32 7.29 27.85
C ALA A 121 14.99 8.58 27.36
N ALA A 122 14.67 9.01 26.14
CA ALA A 122 14.88 10.38 25.71
C ALA A 122 13.51 11.08 25.70
N GLN A 123 13.47 12.23 26.37
CA GLN A 123 12.32 13.14 26.41
C GLN A 123 11.89 13.47 24.98
N VAL A 124 10.67 13.06 24.62
CA VAL A 124 9.98 13.58 23.44
C VAL A 124 8.85 14.45 23.98
N GLU A 125 8.98 15.76 23.78
CA GLU A 125 7.88 16.70 23.90
C GLU A 125 6.68 16.14 23.13
N SER A 126 5.50 16.28 23.73
CA SER A 126 4.30 15.53 23.37
C SER A 126 3.74 15.98 22.03
N GLU A 127 4.31 15.51 20.92
CA GLU A 127 3.59 15.48 19.66
C GLU A 127 2.52 14.39 19.76
N ILE A 128 1.27 14.84 19.75
CA ILE A 128 0.06 14.02 19.72
C ILE A 128 0.19 13.06 18.53
N PRO A 129 0.29 11.72 18.71
CA PRO A 129 0.39 10.83 17.57
C PRO A 129 -0.96 10.84 16.83
N ALA A 130 -1.02 11.56 15.70
CA ALA A 130 -2.20 11.69 14.85
C ALA A 130 -2.58 10.36 14.15
N ASN A 131 -1.63 9.43 14.06
CA ASN A 131 -1.81 8.17 13.36
C ASN A 131 -2.04 7.02 14.34
N THR A 132 -2.90 6.09 13.92
CA THR A 132 -3.10 4.80 14.56
C THR A 132 -1.85 3.91 14.41
N PRO A 133 -1.64 2.92 15.30
CA PRO A 133 -0.48 2.03 15.22
C PRO A 133 -0.31 1.31 13.87
N ASP A 134 -1.41 0.88 13.24
CA ASP A 134 -1.39 0.24 11.92
C ASP A 134 -1.05 1.24 10.80
N GLU A 135 -1.54 2.49 10.86
CA GLU A 135 -1.12 3.55 9.93
C GLU A 135 0.39 3.82 10.03
N ASN A 136 0.94 3.83 11.25
CA ASN A 136 2.38 4.00 11.46
C ASN A 136 3.18 2.82 10.88
N LEU A 137 2.72 1.58 11.10
CA LEU A 137 3.36 0.39 10.54
C LEU A 137 3.34 0.40 9.01
N GLN A 138 2.20 0.74 8.40
CA GLN A 138 2.07 0.84 6.95
C GLN A 138 2.94 1.95 6.36
N ALA A 139 3.01 3.11 7.02
CA ALA A 139 3.90 4.19 6.61
C ALA A 139 5.37 3.79 6.68
N ALA A 140 5.77 3.07 7.72
CA ALA A 140 7.11 2.50 7.84
C ALA A 140 7.39 1.48 6.74
N HIS A 141 6.46 0.55 6.48
CA HIS A 141 6.56 -0.43 5.40
C HIS A 141 6.77 0.23 4.04
N LYS A 142 5.95 1.24 3.70
CA LYS A 142 6.07 1.97 2.43
C LYS A 142 7.41 2.70 2.29
N LYS A 143 7.96 3.24 3.39
CA LYS A 143 9.30 3.85 3.41
C LYS A 143 10.39 2.81 3.16
N LEU A 144 10.30 1.63 3.77
CA LEU A 144 11.23 0.52 3.54
C LEU A 144 11.19 0.04 2.09
N GLU A 145 10.00 -0.17 1.53
CA GLU A 145 9.83 -0.55 0.12
C GLU A 145 10.39 0.51 -0.83
N ALA A 146 10.14 1.80 -0.58
CA ALA A 146 10.66 2.88 -1.42
C ALA A 146 12.20 2.94 -1.40
N ALA A 147 12.81 2.76 -0.21
CA ALA A 147 14.26 2.69 -0.08
C ALA A 147 14.83 1.45 -0.78
N LEU A 148 14.18 0.29 -0.66
CA LEU A 148 14.56 -0.93 -1.36
C LEU A 148 14.47 -0.74 -2.88
N ALA A 149 13.39 -0.14 -3.38
CA ALA A 149 13.18 0.11 -4.81
C ALA A 149 14.27 1.01 -5.39
N ALA A 150 14.65 2.08 -4.67
CA ALA A 150 15.74 2.96 -5.07
C ALA A 150 17.08 2.19 -5.15
N ASN A 151 17.41 1.42 -4.10
CA ASN A 151 18.64 0.62 -4.06
C ASN A 151 18.68 -0.44 -5.19
N LEU A 152 17.58 -1.15 -5.43
CA LEU A 152 17.48 -2.13 -6.52
C LEU A 152 17.73 -1.47 -7.88
N LEU A 153 17.11 -0.32 -8.13
CA LEU A 153 17.29 0.39 -9.39
C LEU A 153 18.74 0.83 -9.62
N ASP A 154 19.45 1.24 -8.57
CA ASP A 154 20.88 1.59 -8.66
C ASP A 154 21.75 0.36 -8.96
N TYR A 155 21.47 -0.79 -8.35
CA TYR A 155 22.12 -2.06 -8.73
C TYR A 155 21.88 -2.36 -10.21
N VAL A 156 20.65 -2.31 -10.70
CA VAL A 156 20.32 -2.60 -12.11
C VAL A 156 21.05 -1.64 -13.07
N ARG A 157 21.12 -0.34 -12.75
CA ARG A 157 21.85 0.65 -13.56
C ARG A 157 23.34 0.32 -13.65
N SER A 158 23.95 -0.16 -12.58
CA SER A 158 25.38 -0.53 -12.56
C SER A 158 25.69 -1.81 -13.35
N ALA A 159 24.70 -2.65 -13.62
CA ALA A 159 24.90 -4.08 -13.84
C ALA A 159 25.06 -4.57 -15.29
N SER A 160 25.93 -4.11 -16.20
CA SER A 160 26.02 -4.64 -17.60
C SER A 160 24.69 -4.68 -18.46
N PRO A 161 24.77 -4.52 -19.78
CA PRO A 161 23.57 -4.60 -20.63
C PRO A 161 22.91 -5.99 -20.64
N LEU A 162 23.70 -7.06 -20.78
CA LEU A 162 23.22 -8.43 -20.89
C LEU A 162 22.46 -8.89 -19.64
N PHE A 163 22.95 -8.55 -18.44
CA PHE A 163 22.25 -8.86 -17.21
C PHE A 163 20.91 -8.12 -17.11
N PHE A 164 20.83 -6.87 -17.57
CA PHE A 164 19.59 -6.11 -17.55
C PHE A 164 18.52 -6.73 -18.47
N GLU A 165 18.93 -7.19 -19.64
CA GLU A 165 18.06 -7.93 -20.57
C GLU A 165 17.53 -9.22 -19.91
N ASN A 166 18.41 -10.03 -19.32
CA ASN A 166 18.03 -11.24 -18.61
C ASN A 166 17.09 -10.95 -17.44
N LEU A 167 17.35 -9.90 -16.66
CA LEU A 167 16.51 -9.49 -15.54
C LEU A 167 15.08 -9.16 -15.98
N ILE A 168 14.91 -8.51 -17.14
CA ILE A 168 13.58 -8.21 -17.67
C ILE A 168 12.85 -9.50 -18.04
N VAL A 169 13.55 -10.46 -18.65
CA VAL A 169 12.97 -11.76 -18.98
C VAL A 169 12.56 -12.52 -17.72
N ASP A 170 13.45 -12.61 -16.72
CA ASP A 170 13.15 -13.24 -15.43
C ASP A 170 11.92 -12.61 -14.77
N LEU A 171 11.81 -11.28 -14.81
CA LEU A 171 10.66 -10.56 -14.29
C LEU A 171 9.38 -10.91 -15.04
N LEU A 172 9.40 -10.93 -16.37
CA LEU A 172 8.21 -11.26 -17.16
C LEU A 172 7.78 -12.72 -16.95
N ILE A 173 8.72 -13.65 -16.82
CA ILE A 173 8.41 -15.05 -16.48
C ILE A 173 7.77 -15.13 -15.09
N ALA A 174 8.33 -14.44 -14.08
CA ALA A 174 7.76 -14.40 -12.73
C ALA A 174 6.36 -13.74 -12.70
N MET A 175 6.06 -12.87 -13.67
CA MET A 175 4.74 -12.28 -13.89
C MET A 175 3.76 -13.22 -14.61
N GLY A 176 4.22 -14.37 -15.10
CA GLY A 176 3.42 -15.38 -15.80
C GLY A 176 3.46 -15.31 -17.33
N TYR A 177 4.36 -14.52 -17.92
CA TYR A 177 4.61 -14.55 -19.37
C TYR A 177 5.54 -15.74 -19.73
N GLY A 178 5.54 -16.15 -20.99
CA GLY A 178 6.39 -17.21 -21.54
C GLY A 178 5.78 -18.63 -21.49
N GLY A 179 4.75 -18.85 -20.67
CA GLY A 179 4.04 -20.14 -20.61
C GLY A 179 4.77 -21.24 -19.83
N THR A 180 4.42 -22.52 -20.09
CA THR A 180 4.87 -23.68 -19.30
C THR A 180 6.08 -24.43 -19.86
N SER A 181 6.64 -24.00 -20.99
CA SER A 181 7.80 -24.68 -21.56
C SER A 181 9.09 -24.15 -20.92
N GLU A 182 10.07 -25.04 -20.69
CA GLU A 182 11.43 -24.67 -20.25
C GLU A 182 12.14 -23.72 -21.26
N ASP A 183 11.52 -23.53 -22.42
CA ASP A 183 11.97 -22.73 -23.56
C ASP A 183 11.24 -21.38 -23.70
N ALA A 184 10.37 -21.04 -22.76
CA ALA A 184 9.58 -19.80 -22.68
C ALA A 184 10.40 -18.50 -22.85
N GLY A 185 11.67 -18.52 -22.47
CA GLY A 185 12.62 -17.40 -22.59
C GLY A 185 13.47 -17.41 -23.87
N ARG A 186 13.19 -18.28 -24.84
CA ARG A 186 13.98 -18.41 -26.08
C ARG A 186 13.74 -17.26 -27.06
N ALA A 187 14.22 -16.05 -26.77
CA ALA A 187 14.60 -15.09 -27.81
C ALA A 187 15.40 -13.88 -27.30
N LEU A 188 16.28 -14.03 -26.30
CA LEU A 188 17.39 -13.07 -26.16
C LEU A 188 18.54 -13.58 -27.02
N GLY A 189 18.63 -13.16 -28.28
CA GLY A 189 19.76 -13.57 -29.11
C GLY A 189 19.67 -13.47 -30.63
N GLN A 190 18.82 -12.62 -31.20
CA GLN A 190 19.12 -12.07 -32.53
C GLN A 190 19.25 -10.55 -32.41
N SER A 191 20.24 -10.11 -31.63
CA SER A 191 20.72 -8.72 -31.69
C SER A 191 21.11 -8.43 -33.15
N GLY A 192 20.34 -7.58 -33.81
CA GLY A 192 20.55 -7.26 -35.22
C GLY A 192 19.39 -6.54 -35.90
N ASP A 193 18.17 -6.66 -35.38
CA ASP A 193 16.99 -6.08 -36.04
C ASP A 193 16.50 -4.79 -35.36
N ASN A 194 16.96 -3.65 -35.87
CA ASN A 194 16.20 -2.39 -35.96
C ASN A 194 15.39 -1.94 -34.71
N GLY A 195 15.88 -2.14 -33.49
CA GLY A 195 15.21 -1.67 -32.27
C GLY A 195 14.22 -2.66 -31.66
N VAL A 196 14.58 -3.95 -31.55
CA VAL A 196 13.96 -4.93 -30.64
C VAL A 196 15.08 -5.69 -29.95
N ASP A 197 15.00 -5.83 -28.62
CA ASP A 197 16.02 -6.51 -27.81
C ASP A 197 15.62 -7.96 -27.49
N GLY A 198 14.32 -8.28 -27.47
CA GLY A 198 13.84 -9.64 -27.23
C GLY A 198 12.38 -9.88 -27.59
N VAL A 199 11.97 -11.14 -27.53
CA VAL A 199 10.57 -11.58 -27.73
C VAL A 199 10.21 -12.57 -26.62
N ILE A 200 8.99 -12.47 -26.09
CA ILE A 200 8.44 -13.41 -25.12
C ILE A 200 7.03 -13.80 -25.53
N ASP A 201 6.69 -15.07 -25.39
CA ASP A 201 5.35 -15.54 -25.67
C ASP A 201 4.38 -15.09 -24.55
N GLN A 202 3.18 -14.67 -24.90
CA GLN A 202 2.14 -14.32 -23.93
C GLN A 202 1.45 -15.56 -23.37
N ASP A 203 1.40 -16.63 -24.16
CA ASP A 203 0.68 -17.86 -23.85
C ASP A 203 1.56 -19.10 -24.09
N PRO A 204 1.27 -20.24 -23.46
CA PRO A 204 2.08 -21.46 -23.60
C PRO A 204 2.19 -22.04 -25.01
N LEU A 205 1.30 -21.65 -25.94
CA LEU A 205 1.31 -22.13 -27.32
C LEU A 205 2.12 -21.21 -28.24
N GLY A 206 2.58 -20.05 -27.75
CA GLY A 206 3.36 -19.09 -28.52
C GLY A 206 2.58 -18.43 -29.66
N VAL A 207 1.24 -18.36 -29.53
CA VAL A 207 0.38 -17.78 -30.56
C VAL A 207 0.46 -16.26 -30.52
N ASP A 208 0.43 -15.68 -29.32
CA ASP A 208 0.60 -14.26 -29.09
C ASP A 208 2.04 -13.98 -28.62
N GLN A 209 2.80 -13.22 -29.42
CA GLN A 209 4.15 -12.79 -29.06
C GLN A 209 4.19 -11.33 -28.60
N ILE A 210 5.00 -11.05 -27.58
CA ILE A 210 5.25 -9.72 -27.05
C ILE A 210 6.71 -9.37 -27.29
N TYR A 211 6.93 -8.25 -27.95
CA TYR A 211 8.25 -7.75 -28.30
C TYR A 211 8.76 -6.80 -27.22
N LEU A 212 10.05 -6.88 -26.92
CA LEU A 212 10.68 -6.17 -25.81
C LEU A 212 11.76 -5.21 -26.34
N GLN A 213 11.79 -4.01 -25.77
CA GLN A 213 12.92 -3.09 -25.86
C GLN A 213 13.32 -2.67 -24.46
N ALA A 214 14.62 -2.75 -24.15
CA ALA A 214 15.23 -2.50 -22.87
C ALA A 214 16.31 -1.42 -22.99
N LYS A 215 16.06 -0.22 -22.45
CA LYS A 215 17.04 0.87 -22.42
C LYS A 215 17.58 1.14 -21.01
N ARG A 216 18.81 0.68 -20.77
CA ARG A 216 19.55 0.96 -19.52
C ARG A 216 20.16 2.36 -19.55
N TYR A 217 19.40 3.35 -19.12
CA TYR A 217 19.80 4.76 -19.04
C TYR A 217 19.99 5.24 -17.60
N GLY A 218 20.91 6.18 -17.42
CA GLY A 218 21.08 6.89 -16.14
C GLY A 218 19.90 7.83 -15.87
N PRO A 219 19.72 8.28 -14.62
CA PRO A 219 18.55 9.08 -14.20
C PRO A 219 18.40 10.41 -14.94
N ALA A 220 19.50 10.99 -15.43
CA ALA A 220 19.49 12.24 -16.20
C ALA A 220 19.14 12.06 -17.69
N ASN A 221 19.09 10.82 -18.19
CA ASN A 221 18.84 10.54 -19.60
C ASN A 221 17.45 9.91 -19.75
N SER A 222 16.48 10.71 -20.17
CA SER A 222 15.09 10.27 -20.35
C SER A 222 14.86 9.70 -21.74
N VAL A 223 13.90 8.77 -21.86
CA VAL A 223 13.47 8.19 -23.14
C VAL A 223 12.50 9.14 -23.82
N GLY A 224 12.80 9.51 -25.06
CA GLY A 224 12.04 10.48 -25.83
C GLY A 224 11.05 9.86 -26.81
N PRO A 225 10.21 10.66 -27.49
CA PRO A 225 9.27 10.17 -28.48
C PRO A 225 9.93 9.58 -29.73
N GLY A 226 11.21 9.88 -29.98
CA GLY A 226 12.00 9.24 -31.04
C GLY A 226 12.16 7.74 -30.79
N ASP A 227 12.60 7.37 -29.59
CA ASP A 227 12.80 5.97 -29.20
C ASP A 227 11.52 5.14 -29.32
N ILE A 228 10.38 5.72 -28.95
CA ILE A 228 9.07 5.06 -29.06
C ILE A 228 8.64 4.87 -30.51
N ARG A 229 8.89 5.87 -31.38
CA ARG A 229 8.61 5.77 -32.82
C ARG A 229 9.49 4.72 -33.50
N ASP A 230 10.75 4.64 -33.13
CA ASP A 230 11.69 3.66 -33.65
C ASP A 230 11.24 2.25 -33.26
N PHE A 231 10.89 2.04 -31.99
CA PHE A 231 10.33 0.77 -31.51
C PHE A 231 9.03 0.40 -32.24
N TYR A 232 8.10 1.34 -32.40
CA TYR A 232 6.87 1.11 -33.18
C TYR A 232 7.14 0.73 -34.64
N GLY A 233 8.13 1.35 -35.27
CA GLY A 233 8.60 0.98 -36.61
C GLY A 233 9.08 -0.47 -36.65
N ALA A 234 9.86 -0.89 -35.66
CA ALA A 234 10.33 -2.26 -35.51
C ALA A 234 9.18 -3.27 -35.35
N LEU A 235 8.20 -2.96 -34.49
CA LEU A 235 6.98 -3.76 -34.33
C LEU A 235 6.21 -3.90 -35.64
N SER A 236 6.07 -2.81 -36.39
CA SER A 236 5.34 -2.78 -37.66
C SER A 236 5.99 -3.70 -38.71
N ILE A 237 7.33 -3.70 -38.79
CA ILE A 237 8.09 -4.60 -39.69
C ILE A 237 7.84 -6.06 -39.32
N LYS A 238 7.80 -6.36 -38.02
CA LYS A 238 7.54 -7.71 -37.47
C LYS A 238 6.06 -8.08 -37.44
N LYS A 239 5.17 -7.19 -37.90
CA LYS A 239 3.69 -7.34 -37.83
C LYS A 239 3.18 -7.62 -36.40
N ALA A 240 3.92 -7.14 -35.40
CA ALA A 240 3.58 -7.27 -34.00
C ALA A 240 2.61 -6.16 -33.58
N THR A 241 1.61 -6.52 -32.77
CA THR A 241 0.59 -5.58 -32.28
C THR A 241 0.80 -5.16 -30.82
N LYS A 242 1.69 -5.86 -30.10
CA LYS A 242 1.97 -5.68 -28.67
C LYS A 242 3.47 -5.55 -28.45
N GLY A 243 3.87 -4.63 -27.58
CA GLY A 243 5.26 -4.48 -27.17
C GLY A 243 5.40 -3.89 -25.76
N ILE A 244 6.52 -4.18 -25.11
CA ILE A 244 6.89 -3.59 -23.82
C ILE A 244 8.21 -2.85 -24.00
N PHE A 245 8.21 -1.57 -23.63
CA PHE A 245 9.40 -0.75 -23.59
C PHE A 245 9.78 -0.52 -22.12
N VAL A 246 10.95 -1.00 -21.73
CA VAL A 246 11.48 -0.92 -20.37
C VAL A 246 12.67 0.03 -20.33
N THR A 247 12.74 0.88 -19.31
CA THR A 247 13.93 1.68 -19.04
C THR A 247 14.26 1.76 -17.55
N THR A 248 15.54 1.91 -17.21
CA THR A 248 15.99 2.24 -15.85
C THR A 248 15.90 3.73 -15.52
N SER A 249 15.40 4.54 -16.45
CA SER A 249 15.22 6.00 -16.31
C SER A 249 13.72 6.36 -16.34
N HIS A 250 13.36 7.49 -16.92
CA HIS A 250 11.99 7.96 -17.06
C HIS A 250 11.64 8.21 -18.54
N PHE A 251 10.36 8.14 -18.86
CA PHE A 251 9.82 8.59 -20.14
C PHE A 251 9.47 10.07 -20.07
N THR A 252 9.69 10.82 -21.15
CA THR A 252 9.14 12.17 -21.25
C THR A 252 7.63 12.11 -21.45
N GLY A 253 6.89 13.13 -21.03
CA GLY A 253 5.44 13.19 -21.29
C GLY A 253 5.09 13.09 -22.79
N SER A 254 5.97 13.57 -23.67
CA SER A 254 5.83 13.39 -25.13
C SER A 254 6.05 11.95 -25.58
N ALA A 255 6.95 11.18 -24.95
CA ALA A 255 7.13 9.77 -25.23
C ALA A 255 5.90 8.95 -24.82
N GLU A 256 5.34 9.24 -23.64
CA GLU A 256 4.11 8.61 -23.15
C GLU A 256 2.92 8.90 -24.07
N GLN A 257 2.76 10.15 -24.51
CA GLN A 257 1.70 10.52 -25.44
C GLN A 257 1.88 9.81 -26.80
N THR A 258 3.12 9.75 -27.29
CA THR A 258 3.45 9.02 -28.53
C THR A 258 3.07 7.55 -28.44
N ALA A 259 3.33 6.87 -27.32
CA ALA A 259 2.96 5.47 -27.13
C ALA A 259 1.43 5.25 -27.13
N LYS A 260 0.65 6.25 -26.70
CA LYS A 260 -0.83 6.20 -26.71
C LYS A 260 -1.42 6.47 -28.09
N ASP A 261 -0.81 7.37 -28.86
CA ASP A 261 -1.32 7.80 -30.17
C ASP A 261 -1.02 6.79 -31.29
N LEU A 262 0.01 5.97 -31.12
CA LEU A 262 0.39 4.94 -32.07
C LEU A 262 -0.56 3.73 -31.97
N GLY A 263 -0.95 3.16 -33.12
CA GLY A 263 -1.98 2.11 -33.22
C GLY A 263 -1.61 0.74 -32.65
N SER A 264 -0.41 0.58 -32.09
CA SER A 264 0.06 -0.66 -31.43
C SER A 264 -0.01 -0.51 -29.92
N ARG A 265 -0.26 -1.61 -29.21
CA ARG A 265 -0.33 -1.61 -27.74
C ARG A 265 1.08 -1.66 -27.15
N ILE A 266 1.68 -0.49 -26.93
CA ILE A 266 2.99 -0.34 -26.30
C ILE A 266 2.80 -0.05 -24.81
N VAL A 267 3.32 -0.94 -23.95
CA VAL A 267 3.38 -0.73 -22.51
C VAL A 267 4.73 -0.13 -22.15
N LEU A 268 4.72 0.98 -21.42
CA LEU A 268 5.93 1.63 -20.93
C LEU A 268 6.17 1.24 -19.47
N ILE A 269 7.40 0.84 -19.13
CA ILE A 269 7.83 0.51 -17.77
C ILE A 269 9.07 1.34 -17.45
N ASP A 270 8.93 2.32 -16.57
CA ASP A 270 10.01 3.21 -16.15
C ASP A 270 10.79 2.63 -14.95
N GLY A 271 11.87 3.31 -14.54
CA GLY A 271 12.75 2.81 -13.47
C GLY A 271 12.02 2.57 -12.14
N PRO A 272 11.25 3.54 -11.61
CA PRO A 272 10.44 3.33 -10.40
C PRO A 272 9.42 2.20 -10.53
N GLN A 273 8.74 2.06 -11.67
CA GLN A 273 7.78 0.98 -11.89
C GLN A 273 8.48 -0.37 -11.99
N LEU A 274 9.61 -0.46 -12.69
CA LEU A 274 10.45 -1.65 -12.77
C LEU A 274 10.85 -2.13 -11.38
N ALA A 275 11.37 -1.24 -10.53
CA ALA A 275 11.78 -1.59 -9.18
C ALA A 275 10.62 -2.08 -8.29
N LYS A 276 9.42 -1.48 -8.43
CA LYS A 276 8.21 -1.96 -7.75
C LYS A 276 7.80 -3.36 -8.21
N LEU A 277 7.88 -3.62 -9.52
CA LEU A 277 7.60 -4.95 -10.08
C LEU A 277 8.63 -5.97 -9.58
N MET A 278 9.91 -5.60 -9.54
CA MET A 278 10.96 -6.45 -8.99
C MET A 278 10.67 -6.85 -7.54
N ILE A 279 10.28 -5.89 -6.68
CA ILE A 279 9.89 -6.20 -5.29
C ILE A 279 8.66 -7.11 -5.25
N LYS A 280 7.62 -6.77 -6.01
CA LYS A 280 6.36 -7.52 -6.03
C LYS A 280 6.54 -9.00 -6.42
N TYR A 281 7.46 -9.28 -7.35
CA TYR A 281 7.72 -10.62 -7.86
C TYR A 281 9.03 -11.22 -7.34
N ASN A 282 9.63 -10.64 -6.28
CA ASN A 282 10.87 -11.12 -5.66
C ASN A 282 12.06 -11.28 -6.63
N ILE A 283 12.19 -10.38 -7.60
CA ILE A 283 13.34 -10.33 -8.52
C ILE A 283 14.44 -9.46 -7.90
N GLY A 284 15.62 -10.04 -7.69
CA GLY A 284 16.76 -9.34 -7.09
C GLY A 284 16.59 -8.98 -5.61
N CYS A 285 15.52 -9.45 -4.96
CA CYS A 285 15.26 -9.27 -3.54
C CYS A 285 14.58 -10.52 -2.95
N ARG A 286 14.47 -10.56 -1.62
CA ARG A 286 13.84 -11.68 -0.89
C ARG A 286 13.27 -11.16 0.42
N ASP A 287 12.29 -11.90 0.96
CA ASP A 287 11.78 -11.65 2.30
C ASP A 287 12.93 -11.74 3.32
N LYS A 288 13.10 -10.68 4.09
CA LYS A 288 14.04 -10.66 5.22
C LYS A 288 13.35 -11.15 6.49
N ASP A 289 12.16 -10.62 6.77
CA ASP A 289 11.35 -10.88 7.96
C ASP A 289 9.85 -10.88 7.58
N VAL A 290 9.04 -11.72 8.23
CA VAL A 290 7.58 -11.79 8.01
C VAL A 290 6.85 -11.44 9.30
N LEU A 291 6.04 -10.37 9.28
CA LEU A 291 5.26 -9.91 10.42
C LEU A 291 3.84 -10.48 10.40
N HIS A 292 3.46 -11.20 11.45
CA HIS A 292 2.10 -11.71 11.62
C HIS A 292 1.28 -10.81 12.54
N ILE A 293 0.37 -10.03 11.97
CA ILE A 293 -0.60 -9.22 12.72
C ILE A 293 -1.83 -10.07 13.03
N LYS A 294 -2.20 -10.18 14.31
CA LYS A 294 -3.38 -10.92 14.76
C LYS A 294 -4.54 -9.95 15.01
N GLN A 295 -5.75 -10.41 14.73
CA GLN A 295 -6.99 -9.71 15.05
C GLN A 295 -7.89 -10.68 15.82
N ILE A 296 -8.73 -10.15 16.72
CA ILE A 296 -9.76 -10.95 17.38
C ILE A 296 -10.69 -11.53 16.33
N ASP A 297 -10.90 -12.83 16.36
CA ASP A 297 -11.98 -13.49 15.63
C ASP A 297 -13.27 -13.33 16.42
N GLU A 298 -14.09 -12.35 16.06
CA GLU A 298 -15.35 -12.09 16.76
C GLU A 298 -16.31 -13.29 16.69
N GLY A 299 -16.27 -14.10 15.63
CA GLY A 299 -17.14 -15.26 15.46
C GLY A 299 -16.84 -16.40 16.44
N TYR A 300 -15.63 -16.45 16.98
CA TYR A 300 -15.27 -17.40 18.05
C TYR A 300 -16.02 -17.10 19.36
N PHE A 301 -16.37 -15.83 19.61
CA PHE A 301 -17.04 -15.37 20.82
C PHE A 301 -18.55 -15.18 20.65
N ASP A 302 -19.10 -15.53 19.48
CA ASP A 302 -20.55 -15.57 19.29
C ASP A 302 -21.07 -16.81 20.04
N GLU A 303 -21.52 -16.63 21.29
CA GLU A 303 -22.34 -17.62 21.98
C GLU A 303 -23.60 -17.83 21.13
N ALA A 304 -23.66 -18.94 20.39
CA ALA A 304 -24.88 -19.34 19.70
C ALA A 304 -25.99 -19.38 20.76
N ALA A 305 -27.03 -18.57 20.56
CA ALA A 305 -28.24 -18.68 21.35
C ALA A 305 -28.85 -20.05 21.06
N ASP A 306 -28.62 -21.00 21.96
CA ASP A 306 -29.48 -22.18 22.14
C ASP A 306 -30.91 -21.76 22.52
#